data_AF-A0A1M4TPD8-F1
#
_entry.id   AF-A0A1M4TPD8-F1
#
_cell.length_a   1.000
_cell.length_b   1.000
_cell.length_c   1.000
_cell.angle_alpha   90.00
_cell.angle_beta   90.00
_cell.angle_gamma   90.00
#
_symmetry.space_group_name_H-M   'P 1'
#
loop_
_entity.id
_entity.type
_entity.pdbx_description
1 polymer ?
#
loop_
_entity_poly.entity_id
_entity_poly.type
_entity_poly.pdbx_seq_one_letter_code
_entity_poly.pdbx_strand_id
1 'polypeptide(L)'
;MKDESIKISYFICYKIVAYIIYFKKSNIFGVSMQDIIMLALFTEAIWETLKLIKTKDKINYDRIGATAVGILIAIAANVDIFSYLGRPLTIKYLGAILTGILISRGSNFIHDLLGSVSSMYQRNKP
;
A
#
# COMPACT_ATOMS: atom_id res chain seq x y z
N MET A 1 25.22 -6.72 13.67
CA MET A 1 23.81 -6.58 14.09
C MET A 1 22.88 -5.81 13.12
N LYS A 2 23.36 -4.94 12.20
CA LYS A 2 22.50 -4.24 11.21
C LYS A 2 22.13 -5.06 9.95
N ASP A 3 22.77 -6.22 9.75
CA ASP A 3 22.75 -6.99 8.50
C ASP A 3 21.56 -7.97 8.37
N GLU A 4 21.16 -8.60 9.48
CA GLU A 4 20.07 -9.60 9.48
C GLU A 4 18.67 -8.99 9.25
N SER A 5 18.44 -7.74 9.65
CA SER A 5 17.16 -7.06 9.45
C SER A 5 16.87 -6.76 7.99
N ILE A 6 17.91 -6.57 7.17
CA ILE A 6 17.79 -6.36 5.72
C ILE A 6 17.47 -7.71 5.04
N LYS A 7 18.16 -8.79 5.44
CA LYS A 7 17.93 -10.14 4.90
C LYS A 7 16.52 -10.67 5.16
N ILE A 8 15.94 -10.39 6.33
CA ILE A 8 14.56 -10.79 6.67
C ILE A 8 13.54 -10.01 5.82
N SER A 9 13.79 -8.72 5.57
CA SER A 9 12.95 -7.89 4.70
C SER A 9 12.94 -8.42 3.26
N TYR A 10 14.11 -8.79 2.73
CA TYR A 10 14.23 -9.43 1.40
C TYR A 10 13.59 -10.82 1.36
N PHE A 11 13.69 -11.61 2.43
CA PHE A 11 13.14 -12.96 2.51
C PHE A 11 11.60 -12.97 2.57
N ILE A 12 11.01 -12.04 3.32
CA ILE A 12 9.55 -11.83 3.37
C ILE A 12 9.05 -11.28 2.04
N CYS A 13 9.79 -10.34 1.43
CA CYS A 13 9.49 -9.82 0.10
C CYS A 13 9.50 -10.92 -0.95
N TYR A 14 10.46 -11.86 -0.92
CA TYR A 14 10.51 -13.00 -1.84
C TYR A 14 9.32 -13.96 -1.67
N LYS A 15 8.90 -14.26 -0.43
CA LYS A 15 7.73 -15.12 -0.17
C LYS A 15 6.41 -14.47 -0.58
N ILE A 16 6.29 -13.16 -0.40
CA ILE A 16 5.12 -12.38 -0.83
C ILE A 16 5.09 -12.30 -2.36
N VAL A 17 6.22 -12.02 -3.01
CA VAL A 17 6.35 -12.00 -4.48
C VAL A 17 6.04 -13.38 -5.06
N ALA A 18 6.52 -14.47 -4.46
CA ALA A 18 6.21 -15.83 -4.90
C ALA A 18 4.71 -16.16 -4.75
N TYR A 19 4.06 -15.74 -3.67
CA TYR A 19 2.61 -15.91 -3.47
C TYR A 19 1.79 -15.08 -4.47
N ILE A 20 2.23 -13.85 -4.77
CA ILE A 20 1.63 -12.97 -5.78
C ILE A 20 1.78 -13.57 -7.19
N ILE A 21 2.94 -14.16 -7.52
CA ILE A 21 3.17 -14.87 -8.79
C ILE A 21 2.26 -16.12 -8.89
N TYR A 22 2.11 -16.88 -7.80
CA TYR A 22 1.22 -18.03 -7.76
C TYR A 22 -0.26 -17.64 -7.95
N PHE A 23 -0.68 -16.50 -7.38
CA PHE A 23 -2.04 -15.97 -7.50
C PHE A 23 -2.35 -15.39 -8.90
N LYS A 24 -1.34 -14.81 -9.56
CA LYS A 24 -1.42 -14.16 -10.88
C LYS A 24 -1.90 -15.08 -12.02
N LYS A 25 -1.92 -16.40 -11.82
CA LYS A 25 -2.32 -17.37 -12.87
C LYS A 25 -3.85 -17.48 -13.10
N SER A 26 -4.70 -16.85 -12.30
CA SER A 26 -6.16 -17.07 -12.38
C SER A 26 -7.02 -15.95 -12.98
N ASN A 27 -6.53 -14.72 -13.22
CA ASN A 27 -7.39 -13.59 -13.66
C ASN A 27 -6.72 -12.54 -14.58
N ILE A 28 -5.79 -12.94 -15.45
CA ILE A 28 -5.04 -12.02 -16.32
C ILE A 28 -5.85 -11.40 -17.49
N PHE A 29 -7.04 -11.92 -17.80
CA PHE A 29 -7.87 -11.42 -18.89
C PHE A 29 -8.71 -10.21 -18.44
N GLY A 30 -8.14 -8.99 -18.48
CA GLY A 30 -8.89 -7.73 -18.35
C GLY A 30 -8.21 -6.58 -17.59
N VAL A 31 -6.88 -6.60 -17.37
CA VAL A 31 -6.15 -5.56 -16.62
C VAL A 31 -5.77 -4.38 -17.51
N SER A 32 -6.21 -3.16 -17.16
CA SER A 32 -5.87 -1.93 -17.88
C SER A 32 -4.56 -1.33 -17.34
N MET A 33 -3.89 -0.48 -18.14
CA MET A 33 -2.63 0.18 -17.74
C MET A 33 -2.80 1.01 -16.45
N GLN A 34 -3.98 1.62 -16.28
CA GLN A 34 -4.31 2.44 -15.11
C GLN A 34 -4.35 1.60 -13.83
N ASP A 35 -4.88 0.38 -13.90
CA ASP A 35 -4.94 -0.54 -12.76
C ASP A 35 -3.53 -0.88 -12.25
N ILE A 36 -2.61 -1.15 -13.18
CA ILE A 36 -1.23 -1.51 -12.85
C ILE A 36 -0.53 -0.35 -12.15
N ILE A 37 -0.73 0.87 -12.65
CA ILE A 37 -0.16 2.09 -12.05
C ILE A 37 -0.76 2.32 -10.66
N MET A 38 -2.08 2.22 -10.50
CA MET A 38 -2.76 2.39 -9.22
C MET A 38 -2.31 1.35 -8.19
N LEU A 39 -2.24 0.08 -8.59
CA LEU A 39 -1.76 -1.00 -7.72
C LEU A 39 -0.30 -0.80 -7.31
N ALA A 40 0.56 -0.34 -8.22
CA ALA A 40 1.96 -0.03 -7.92
C ALA A 40 2.07 1.12 -6.91
N LEU A 41 1.32 2.20 -7.12
CA LEU A 41 1.30 3.37 -6.21
C LEU A 41 0.78 3.01 -4.82
N PHE A 42 -0.30 2.24 -4.74
CA PHE A 42 -0.83 1.79 -3.45
C PHE A 42 0.12 0.84 -2.73
N THR A 43 0.77 -0.07 -3.47
CA THR A 43 1.75 -0.99 -2.90
C THR A 43 2.90 -0.21 -2.24
N GLU A 44 3.44 0.79 -2.92
CA GLU A 44 4.51 1.65 -2.39
C GLU A 44 4.04 2.43 -1.16
N ALA A 45 2.86 3.04 -1.24
CA ALA A 45 2.30 3.83 -0.14
C ALA A 45 2.01 3.00 1.11
N ILE A 46 1.47 1.79 0.94
CA ILE A 46 1.25 0.84 2.06
C ILE A 46 2.60 0.45 2.67
N TRP A 47 3.58 0.10 1.83
CA TRP A 47 4.90 -0.32 2.31
C TRP A 47 5.63 0.79 3.07
N GLU A 48 5.62 2.03 2.56
CA GLU A 48 6.19 3.19 3.26
C GLU A 48 5.49 3.44 4.59
N THR A 49 4.16 3.32 4.65
CA THR A 49 3.41 3.51 5.90
C THR A 49 3.78 2.47 6.95
N LEU A 50 3.95 1.20 6.55
CA LEU A 50 4.35 0.13 7.46
C LEU A 50 5.79 0.31 7.96
N LYS A 51 6.72 0.80 7.12
CA LYS A 51 8.10 1.08 7.55
C LYS A 51 8.17 2.12 8.67
N LEU A 52 7.26 3.09 8.69
CA LEU A 52 7.22 4.15 9.71
C LEU A 52 6.80 3.66 11.11
N ILE A 53 6.23 2.46 11.21
CA ILE A 53 5.83 1.86 12.50
C ILE A 53 7.06 1.46 13.32
N LYS A 54 8.13 1.02 12.66
CA LYS A 54 9.35 0.52 13.29
C LYS A 54 10.56 1.33 12.83
N THR A 55 10.89 2.35 13.60
CA THR A 55 12.13 3.12 13.40
C THR A 55 13.30 2.39 14.07
N LYS A 56 14.52 2.62 13.58
CA LYS A 56 15.77 1.89 13.91
C LYS A 56 15.98 1.48 15.38
N ASP A 57 15.47 2.24 16.35
CA ASP A 57 15.70 1.96 17.77
C ASP A 57 14.42 1.90 18.64
N LYS A 58 13.23 2.24 18.12
CA LYS A 58 11.96 2.27 18.88
C LYS A 58 10.72 2.05 18.01
N ILE A 59 9.72 1.36 18.57
CA ILE A 59 8.37 1.28 17.99
C ILE A 59 7.69 2.63 18.20
N ASN A 60 7.14 3.20 17.13
CA ASN A 60 6.38 4.45 17.22
C ASN A 60 4.90 4.13 17.48
N TYR A 61 4.50 4.19 18.75
CA TYR A 61 3.12 3.91 19.17
C TYR A 61 2.10 4.89 18.57
N ASP A 62 2.48 6.15 18.30
CA ASP A 62 1.58 7.13 17.67
C ASP A 62 1.24 6.72 16.23
N ARG A 63 2.23 6.18 15.49
CA ARG A 63 2.03 5.69 14.12
C ARG A 63 1.16 4.43 14.08
N ILE A 64 1.32 3.55 15.07
CA ILE A 64 0.45 2.38 15.24
C ILE A 64 -0.98 2.84 15.55
N GLY A 65 -1.14 3.78 16.48
CA GLY A 65 -2.44 4.36 16.84
C GLY A 65 -3.13 4.98 15.63
N ALA A 66 -2.43 5.82 14.87
CA ALA A 66 -2.97 6.41 13.64
C ALA A 66 -3.40 5.36 12.61
N THR A 67 -2.59 4.30 12.43
CA THR A 67 -2.91 3.19 11.51
C THR A 67 -4.11 2.39 11.97
N ALA A 68 -4.19 2.08 13.27
CA ALA A 68 -5.34 1.41 13.85
C ALA A 68 -6.62 2.24 13.71
N VAL A 69 -6.56 3.54 13.97
CA VAL A 69 -7.70 4.47 13.78
C VAL A 69 -8.11 4.54 12.31
N GLY A 70 -7.16 4.61 11.38
CA GLY A 70 -7.46 4.58 9.93
C GLY A 70 -8.17 3.29 9.50
N ILE A 71 -7.72 2.13 9.99
CA ILE A 71 -8.38 0.83 9.76
C ILE A 71 -9.79 0.81 10.35
N LEU A 72 -9.95 1.28 11.59
CA LEU A 72 -11.26 1.35 12.24
C LEU A 72 -12.24 2.22 11.46
N ILE A 73 -11.81 3.39 10.99
CA ILE A 73 -12.63 4.29 10.17
C ILE A 73 -13.00 3.62 8.84
N ALA A 74 -12.04 2.97 8.16
CA ALA A 74 -12.31 2.31 6.88
C ALA A 74 -13.31 1.16 7.01
N ILE A 75 -13.21 0.36 8.09
CA ILE A 75 -14.17 -0.71 8.38
C ILE A 75 -15.54 -0.12 8.75
N ALA A 76 -15.59 0.88 9.63
CA ALA A 76 -16.82 1.50 10.09
C ALA A 76 -17.58 2.20 8.94
N ALA A 77 -16.85 2.84 8.03
CA ALA A 77 -17.41 3.50 6.85
C ALA A 77 -17.62 2.54 5.66
N ASN A 78 -17.27 1.25 5.81
CA ASN A 78 -17.34 0.24 4.75
C ASN A 78 -16.63 0.65 3.45
N VAL A 79 -15.49 1.33 3.57
CA VAL A 79 -14.75 1.85 2.42
C VAL A 79 -13.70 0.84 1.98
N ASP A 80 -13.78 0.41 0.73
CA ASP A 80 -12.79 -0.44 0.08
C ASP A 80 -12.42 0.15 -1.29
N ILE A 81 -11.24 0.76 -1.36
CA ILE A 81 -10.74 1.42 -2.57
C ILE A 81 -10.60 0.44 -3.74
N PHE A 82 -10.30 -0.83 -3.47
CA PHE A 82 -10.14 -1.85 -4.50
C PHE A 82 -11.50 -2.25 -5.09
N SER A 83 -12.52 -2.34 -4.23
CA SER A 83 -13.91 -2.52 -4.67
C SER A 83 -14.41 -1.32 -5.49
N TYR A 84 -14.07 -0.09 -5.10
CA TYR A 84 -14.39 1.12 -5.88
C TYR A 84 -13.72 1.16 -7.26
N LEU A 85 -12.52 0.59 -7.39
CA LEU A 85 -11.80 0.46 -8.66
C LEU A 85 -12.30 -0.71 -9.51
N GLY A 86 -13.39 -1.38 -9.13
CA GLY A 86 -13.92 -2.55 -9.84
C GLY A 86 -13.03 -3.80 -9.71
N ARG A 87 -12.14 -3.81 -8.71
CA ARG A 87 -11.18 -4.89 -8.43
C ARG A 87 -11.31 -5.36 -6.97
N PRO A 88 -12.49 -5.84 -6.54
CA PRO A 88 -12.65 -6.31 -5.17
C PRO A 88 -11.64 -7.43 -4.88
N LEU A 89 -10.93 -7.32 -3.75
CA LEU A 89 -10.01 -8.35 -3.33
C LEU A 89 -10.79 -9.61 -2.94
N THR A 90 -10.30 -10.78 -3.33
CA THR A 90 -10.94 -12.08 -3.02
C THR A 90 -11.03 -12.33 -1.51
N ILE A 91 -10.17 -11.69 -0.72
CA ILE A 91 -10.15 -11.82 0.74
C ILE A 91 -11.08 -10.75 1.35
N LYS A 92 -12.16 -11.22 1.98
CA LYS A 92 -13.13 -10.38 2.71
C LYS A 92 -12.41 -9.52 3.77
N TYR A 93 -12.74 -8.24 3.83
CA TYR A 93 -12.13 -7.21 4.70
C TYR A 93 -10.69 -6.78 4.38
N LEU A 94 -9.95 -7.51 3.54
CA LEU A 94 -8.57 -7.12 3.20
C LEU A 94 -8.55 -5.75 2.49
N GLY A 95 -9.51 -5.51 1.59
CA GLY A 95 -9.62 -4.24 0.89
C GLY A 95 -9.86 -3.06 1.84
N ALA A 96 -10.75 -3.22 2.83
CA ALA A 96 -11.00 -2.21 3.85
C ALA A 96 -9.79 -1.97 4.76
N ILE A 97 -9.05 -3.01 5.14
CA ILE A 97 -7.84 -2.88 5.96
C ILE A 97 -6.76 -2.11 5.21
N LEU A 98 -6.48 -2.49 3.96
CA LEU A 98 -5.47 -1.81 3.13
C LEU A 98 -5.87 -0.35 2.86
N THR A 99 -7.16 -0.10 2.65
CA THR A 99 -7.72 1.26 2.52
C THR A 99 -7.50 2.06 3.80
N GLY A 100 -7.71 1.45 4.98
CA GLY A 100 -7.44 2.10 6.26
C GLY A 100 -5.97 2.44 6.51
N ILE A 101 -5.04 1.60 6.05
CA ILE A 101 -3.59 1.89 6.09
C ILE A 101 -3.25 3.07 5.17
N LEU A 102 -3.89 3.18 4.00
CA LEU A 102 -3.71 4.33 3.11
C LEU A 102 -4.28 5.61 3.75
N ILE A 103 -5.48 5.53 4.33
CA ILE A 103 -6.14 6.66 5.02
C ILE A 103 -5.31 7.16 6.21
N SER A 104 -4.71 6.26 7.00
CA SER A 104 -3.92 6.65 8.17
C SER A 104 -2.69 7.50 7.84
N ARG A 105 -2.23 7.43 6.59
CA ARG A 105 -1.13 8.24 6.09
C ARG A 105 -1.58 9.69 5.80
N GLY A 106 -2.89 9.93 5.61
CA GLY A 106 -3.51 11.25 5.58
C GLY A 106 -2.93 12.19 4.52
N SER A 107 -2.72 13.46 4.91
CA SER A 107 -2.17 14.50 4.03
C SER A 107 -0.78 14.16 3.47
N ASN A 108 0.00 13.33 4.16
CA ASN A 108 1.32 12.90 3.69
C ASN A 108 1.21 12.02 2.44
N PHE A 109 0.16 11.18 2.34
CA PHE A 109 -0.09 10.41 1.12
C PHE A 109 -0.49 11.30 -0.05
N ILE A 110 -1.40 12.26 0.18
CA ILE A 110 -1.85 13.20 -0.85
C ILE A 110 -0.68 14.06 -1.35
N HIS A 111 0.20 14.51 -0.44
CA HIS A 111 1.40 15.25 -0.81
C HIS A 111 2.33 14.43 -1.71
N ASP A 112 2.63 13.18 -1.33
CA ASP A 112 3.50 12.30 -2.11
C ASP A 112 2.89 11.95 -3.49
N LEU A 113 1.56 11.77 -3.54
CA LEU A 113 0.83 11.51 -4.78
C LEU A 113 0.89 12.71 -5.73
N LEU A 114 0.59 13.91 -5.23
CA LEU A 114 0.63 15.14 -6.01
C LEU A 114 2.06 15.49 -6.46
N GLY A 115 3.07 15.24 -5.60
CA GLY A 115 4.48 15.36 -5.95
C GLY A 115 4.85 14.43 -7.10
N SER A 116 4.43 13.16 -7.03
CA SER A 116 4.71 12.18 -8.08
C SER A 116 4.05 12.56 -9.42
N VAL A 117 2.78 12.98 -9.40
CA VAL A 117 2.05 13.41 -10.61
C VAL A 117 2.63 14.70 -11.21
N SER A 118 2.94 15.69 -10.38
CA SER A 118 3.53 16.95 -10.84
C SER A 118 4.94 16.76 -11.43
N SER A 119 5.73 15.83 -10.89
CA SER A 119 7.04 15.48 -11.45
C SER A 119 6.92 14.83 -12.84
N MET A 120 5.86 14.05 -13.08
CA MET A 120 5.58 13.46 -14.38
C MET A 120 5.09 14.51 -15.39
N TYR A 121 4.27 15.47 -14.93
CA TYR A 121 3.83 16.58 -15.77
C TYR A 121 5.00 17.51 -16.16
N GLN A 122 5.89 17.84 -15.22
CA GLN A 122 7.05 18.69 -15.50
C GLN A 122 8.08 18.01 -16.40
N ARG A 123 8.22 16.67 -16.35
CA ARG A 123 9.10 15.89 -17.22
C ARG A 123 8.62 15.83 -18.68
N ASN A 124 7.33 16.09 -18.91
CA ASN A 124 6.70 16.09 -20.23
C ASN A 124 6.37 17.49 -20.75
N LYS A 125 6.89 18.57 -20.13
CA LYS A 125 6.87 19.89 -20.76
C LYS A 125 7.86 19.90 -21.94
N PRO A 126 7.44 20.35 -23.14
CA PRO A 126 8.33 20.43 -24.32
C PRO A 126 9.47 21.42 -24.11
#